data_AF-A0AAE1R7N1-F1
#
_entry.id   AF-A0AAE1R7N1-F1
#
_cell.length_a   1.000
_cell.length_b   1.000
_cell.length_c   1.000
_cell.angle_alpha   90.00
_cell.angle_beta   90.00
_cell.angle_gamma   90.00
#
_symmetry.space_group_name_H-M   'P 1'
#
loop_
_entity.id
_entity.type
_entity.pdbx_description
1 polymer ?
#
loop_
_entity_poly.entity_id
_entity_poly.type
_entity_poly.pdbx_seq_one_letter_code
_entity_poly.pdbx_strand_id
1 'polypeptide(L)' 'MGDARANPYIAEEKFHRDGIDVKTGSMVVKVGYKEISTKDVKRGEITSMPYGMAVWSTGIGTRPVIMEFMKHIGQAIYSV' A
#
# COMPACT_ATOMS: atom_id res chain seq x y z
N MET A 1 -6.57 -11.01 -12.27
CA MET A 1 -7.87 -10.72 -11.63
C MET A 1 -8.23 -11.97 -10.83
N GLY A 2 -8.45 -11.89 -9.52
CA GLY A 2 -8.61 -13.06 -8.64
C GLY A 2 -9.82 -13.94 -9.02
N ASP A 3 -9.73 -15.24 -8.73
CA ASP A 3 -10.83 -16.20 -8.86
C ASP A 3 -12.06 -15.68 -8.08
N ALA A 4 -13.26 -15.77 -8.66
CA ALA A 4 -14.52 -15.42 -8.00
C ALA A 4 -14.78 -16.22 -6.71
N ARG A 5 -14.06 -17.34 -6.50
CA ARG A 5 -14.07 -18.12 -5.25
C ARG A 5 -13.13 -17.56 -4.16
N ALA A 6 -12.25 -16.61 -4.49
CA ALA A 6 -11.38 -15.96 -3.52
C ALA A 6 -12.17 -14.91 -2.73
N ASN A 7 -12.66 -15.29 -1.56
CA ASN A 7 -13.37 -14.41 -0.66
C ASN A 7 -12.37 -13.69 0.27
N PRO A 8 -12.32 -12.34 0.31
CA PRO A 8 -11.41 -11.60 1.16
C PRO A 8 -11.59 -11.91 2.65
N TYR A 9 -12.82 -12.18 3.11
CA TYR A 9 -13.09 -12.57 4.50
C TYR A 9 -12.42 -13.90 4.87
N ILE A 10 -12.43 -14.87 3.94
CA ILE A 10 -11.77 -16.17 4.14
C ILE A 10 -10.23 -16.01 4.16
N ALA A 11 -9.71 -15.08 3.35
CA ALA A 11 -8.28 -14.78 3.34
C ALA A 11 -7.83 -14.11 4.65
N GLU A 12 -8.57 -13.13 5.15
CA GLU A 12 -8.30 -12.47 6.42
C GLU A 12 -8.38 -13.46 7.60
N GLU A 13 -9.39 -14.32 7.65
CA GLU A 13 -9.50 -15.37 8.67
C GLU A 13 -8.30 -16.33 8.64
N LYS A 14 -7.85 -16.72 7.45
CA LYS A 14 -6.65 -17.55 7.30
C LYS A 14 -5.42 -16.85 7.86
N PHE A 15 -5.18 -15.58 7.50
CA PHE A 15 -4.03 -14.83 7.99
C PHE A 15 -4.05 -14.70 9.51
N HIS A 16 -5.21 -14.42 10.12
CA HIS A 16 -5.34 -14.38 11.57
C HIS A 16 -5.04 -15.74 12.21
N ARG A 17 -5.53 -16.85 11.64
CA ARG A 17 -5.20 -18.21 12.12
C ARG A 17 -3.71 -18.53 12.02
N ASP A 18 -3.05 -17.99 11.00
CA ASP A 18 -1.61 -18.14 10.79
C ASP A 18 -0.80 -17.14 11.65
N GLY A 19 -1.45 -16.35 12.52
CA GLY A 19 -0.80 -15.43 13.45
C GLY A 19 -0.35 -14.10 12.83
N ILE A 20 -0.89 -13.75 11.66
CA ILE A 20 -0.56 -12.52 10.93
C ILE A 20 -1.54 -11.42 11.33
N ASP A 21 -1.01 -10.30 11.82
CA ASP A 21 -1.77 -9.09 12.14
C ASP A 21 -2.14 -8.33 10.86
N VAL A 22 -3.40 -8.49 10.41
CA VAL A 22 -3.90 -7.87 9.18
C VAL A 22 -4.53 -6.51 9.49
N LYS A 23 -3.87 -5.44 9.03
CA LYS A 23 -4.34 -4.05 9.22
C LYS A 23 -5.03 -3.51 7.97
N THR A 24 -6.27 -3.93 7.72
CA THR A 24 -7.10 -3.35 6.65
C THR A 24 -7.55 -1.93 6.99
N GLY A 25 -7.82 -1.10 5.98
CA GLY A 25 -8.20 0.29 6.19
C GLY A 25 -7.10 1.17 6.81
N SER A 26 -5.84 0.69 6.80
CA SER A 26 -4.67 1.41 7.26
C SER A 26 -3.76 1.74 6.09
N MET A 27 -3.24 2.97 6.04
CA MET A 27 -2.39 3.46 4.95
C MET A 27 -1.05 3.93 5.50
N VAL A 28 0.05 3.45 4.93
CA VAL A 28 1.38 3.94 5.29
C VAL A 28 1.52 5.40 4.87
N VAL A 29 1.92 6.26 5.81
CA VAL A 29 2.14 7.70 5.57
C VAL A 29 3.60 8.12 5.76
N LYS A 30 4.41 7.29 6.43
CA LYS A 30 5.84 7.52 6.62
C LYS A 30 6.56 6.20 6.85
N VAL A 31 7.74 6.05 6.23
CA VAL A 31 8.68 4.97 6.51
C VAL A 31 9.94 5.60 7.08
N GLY A 32 10.22 5.32 8.35
CA GLY A 32 11.45 5.73 9.05
C GLY A 32 12.44 4.58 9.12
N TYR A 33 13.63 4.80 9.68
CA TYR A 33 14.68 3.78 9.71
C TYR A 33 14.31 2.53 10.55
N LYS A 34 13.59 2.70 11.66
CA LYS A 34 13.22 1.63 12.61
C LYS A 34 11.72 1.47 12.83
N GLU A 35 10.92 2.36 12.24
CA GLU A 35 9.48 2.41 12.46
C GLU A 35 8.74 2.82 11.19
N ILE A 36 7.50 2.35 11.08
CA ILE A 36 6.58 2.73 10.02
C ILE A 36 5.37 3.39 10.68
N SER A 37 4.93 4.52 10.11
CA SER A 37 3.73 5.21 10.56
C SER A 37 2.58 4.95 9.60
N THR A 38 1.44 4.58 10.15
CA THR A 38 0.22 4.31 9.40
C THR A 38 -0.92 5.19 9.89
N LYS A 39 -1.77 5.60 8.94
CA LYS A 39 -2.98 6.37 9.19
C LYS A 39 -4.19 5.46 9.05
N ASP A 40 -5.05 5.41 10.05
CA ASP A 40 -6.39 4.83 9.93
C ASP A 40 -7.21 5.69 8.97
N VAL A 41 -7.72 5.09 7.89
CA VAL A 41 -8.41 5.84 6.82
C VAL A 41 -9.75 6.40 7.30
N LYS A 42 -10.43 5.75 8.24
CA LYS A 42 -11.74 6.18 8.74
C LYS A 42 -11.61 7.23 9.84
N ARG A 43 -10.67 7.04 10.77
CA ARG A 43 -10.49 7.87 11.97
C ARG A 43 -9.47 8.98 11.76
N GLY A 44 -8.57 8.83 10.80
CA GLY A 44 -7.48 9.75 10.53
C GLY A 44 -6.33 9.68 11.52
N GLU A 45 -6.40 8.80 12.52
CA GLU A 45 -5.39 8.62 13.56
C GLU A 45 -4.09 8.04 12.98
N ILE A 46 -2.95 8.59 13.40
CA ILE A 46 -1.62 8.13 12.98
C ILE A 46 -0.97 7.37 14.14
N THR A 47 -0.54 6.15 13.86
CA THR A 47 0.19 5.30 14.81
C THR A 47 1.50 4.83 14.19
N SER A 48 2.52 4.60 15.02
CA SER A 48 3.82 4.06 14.59
C SER A 48 4.06 2.68 15.19
N MET A 49 4.71 1.81 14.43
CA MET A 49 5.14 0.50 14.89
C MET A 49 6.58 0.20 14.44
N PRO A 50 7.40 -0.45 15.29
CA PRO A 50 8.75 -0.83 14.91
C PRO A 50 8.74 -1.94 13.86
N TYR A 51 9.76 -1.99 13.00
CA TYR A 51 9.96 -3.09 12.06
C TYR A 51 11.44 -3.44 11.90
N GLY A 52 11.73 -4.71 11.61
CA GLY A 52 13.06 -5.18 11.22
C GLY A 52 13.23 -5.35 9.69
N MET A 53 12.13 -5.60 8.98
CA MET A 53 12.08 -5.73 7.53
C MET A 53 10.75 -5.19 7.01
N ALA A 54 10.78 -4.51 5.86
CA ALA A 54 9.59 -4.02 5.16
C ALA A 54 9.60 -4.50 3.71
N VAL A 55 8.48 -5.04 3.24
CA VAL A 55 8.27 -5.43 1.83
C VAL A 55 7.18 -4.54 1.25
N TRP A 56 7.52 -3.79 0.20
CA TRP A 56 6.59 -2.89 -0.47
C TRP A 56 6.08 -3.54 -1.77
N SER A 57 4.95 -4.23 -1.69
CA SER A 57 4.37 -4.99 -2.81
C SER A 57 3.24 -4.25 -3.54
N THR A 58 3.21 -2.92 -3.44
CA THR A 58 2.16 -2.06 -4.01
C THR A 58 2.77 -0.86 -4.74
N GLY A 59 1.95 -0.14 -5.50
CA GLY A 59 2.40 1.02 -6.28
C GLY A 59 2.76 0.62 -7.70
N ILE A 60 1.93 1.08 -8.64
CA ILE A 60 2.25 1.05 -10.06
C ILE A 60 2.50 2.51 -10.46
N GLY A 61 3.68 2.78 -11.01
CA GLY A 61 4.06 4.09 -11.50
C GLY A 61 4.45 4.02 -12.98
N THR A 62 4.16 5.08 -13.72
CA THR A 62 4.61 5.23 -15.11
C THR A 62 6.13 5.29 -15.16
N ARG A 63 6.76 4.55 -16.08
CA ARG A 63 8.22 4.57 -16.25
C ARG A 63 8.71 5.98 -16.65
N PRO A 64 9.87 6.44 -16.18
CA PRO A 64 10.36 7.81 -16.45
C PRO A 64 10.37 8.21 -17.93
N VAL A 65 10.83 7.34 -18.83
CA VAL A 65 10.86 7.61 -20.29
C VAL A 65 9.47 7.93 -20.85
N ILE A 66 8.44 7.24 -20.35
CA ILE A 66 7.06 7.46 -20.78
C ILE A 66 6.53 8.77 -20.18
N MET A 67 6.86 9.08 -18.92
CA MET A 67 6.51 10.39 -18.32
C MET A 67 7.16 11.55 -19.07
N GLU A 68 8.43 11.43 -19.44
CA GLU A 68 9.13 12.44 -20.22
C GLU A 68 8.49 12.60 -21.60
N PHE A 69 8.23 11.50 -22.31
CA PHE A 69 7.56 11.55 -23.61
C PHE A 69 6.19 12.25 -23.51
N MET A 70 5.36 11.85 -22.54
CA MET A 70 4.04 12.45 -22.29
C MET A 70 4.13 13.95 -22.02
N LYS A 71 5.13 14.39 -21.25
CA LYS A 71 5.42 15.82 -21.03
C LYS A 71 5.73 16.55 -22.33
N HIS A 72 6.54 15.97 -23.22
CA HIS A 72 6.91 16.61 -24.49
C HIS A 72 5.72 16.79 -25.44
N ILE A 73 4.75 15.87 -25.42
CA ILE A 73 3.54 15.93 -26.26
C ILE A 73 2.37 16.67 -25.59
N GLY A 74 2.60 17.30 -24.44
CA GLY A 74 1.57 18.07 -23.73
C GLY A 74 0.54 17.23 -22.95
N GLN A 75 0.78 15.93 -22.77
CA GLN A 75 -0.04 15.07 -21.92
C GLN A 75 0.52 15.08 -20.48
N ALA A 76 -0.09 15.85 -19.59
CA ALA A 76 0.25 15.78 -18.16
C ALA A 76 -0.51 14.62 -17.50
N ILE A 77 0.21 13.57 -17.08
CA ILE A 77 -0.31 12.69 -16.03
C ILE A 77 -0.10 13.43 -14.71
N TYR A 78 -1.18 13.90 -14.08
CA TYR A 78 -1.12 14.38 -12.70
C TYR A 78 -0.73 13.19 -11.80
N SER A 79 0.45 13.23 -11.20
CA SER A 79 0.81 12.28 -10.15
C SER A 79 0.03 12.62 -8.88
N VAL A 80 -0.74 11.66 -8.38
CA VAL A 80 -1.40 11.69 -7.06
C VAL A 80 -0.35 11.63 -5.95
#